data_AF-A0A328C0H5-F1
#
_entry.id   AF-A0A328C0H5-F1
#
_cell.length_a   1.000
_cell.length_b   1.000
_cell.length_c   1.000
_cell.angle_alpha   90.00
_cell.angle_beta   90.00
_cell.angle_gamma   90.00
#
_symmetry.space_group_name_H-M   'P 1'
#
loop_
_entity.id
_entity.type
_entity.pdbx_description
1 polymer ?
#
loop_
_entity_poly.entity_id
_entity_poly.type
_entity_poly.pdbx_seq_one_letter_code
_entity_poly.pdbx_strand_id
1 'polypeptide(L)'
;MTTQDIQQMIEQRIAELNTTAEQKKQELKGLLAQDIEKSESFLTLLKNEQERLQNQLAQINDTMTMLEQPLVFHDILEEFEQSLTQDNVDLNELNQTIQHRLQESMNQQMNERKAQLLSTQQALVETLSTSQNTLSRTPKLWQQLNAQLQARFGDKIQKAKMKLAEQLESCAGKLKA
;
A
#
# COMPACT_ATOMS: atom_id res chain seq x y z
N MET A 1 47.29 51.89 -4.26
CA MET A 1 46.60 50.69 -4.78
C MET A 1 46.46 50.89 -6.27
N THR A 2 47.14 50.07 -7.07
CA THR A 2 47.16 50.19 -8.53
C THR A 2 45.92 49.51 -9.13
N THR A 3 45.55 49.86 -10.36
CA THR A 3 44.44 49.23 -11.09
C THR A 3 44.60 47.70 -11.17
N GLN A 4 45.84 47.24 -11.21
CA GLN A 4 46.21 45.82 -11.25
C GLN A 4 45.94 45.11 -9.90
N ASP A 5 46.15 45.79 -8.78
CA ASP A 5 45.80 45.27 -7.44
C ASP A 5 44.28 45.11 -7.27
N ILE A 6 43.51 46.05 -7.81
CA ILE A 6 42.04 46.00 -7.80
C ILE A 6 41.55 44.84 -8.67
N GLN A 7 42.14 44.64 -9.85
CA GLN A 7 41.77 43.55 -10.74
C GLN A 7 42.05 42.17 -10.11
N GLN A 8 43.21 41.97 -9.49
CA GLN A 8 43.54 40.73 -8.79
C GLN A 8 42.60 40.46 -7.61
N MET A 9 42.22 41.50 -6.86
CA MET A 9 41.27 41.37 -5.75
C MET A 9 39.87 40.94 -6.24
N ILE A 10 39.42 41.49 -7.38
CA ILE A 10 38.14 41.11 -8.01
C ILE A 10 38.20 39.67 -8.52
N GLU A 11 39.28 39.27 -9.19
CA GLU A 11 39.46 37.90 -9.70
C GLU A 11 39.48 36.86 -8.58
N GLN A 12 40.20 37.14 -7.48
CA GLN A 12 40.16 36.30 -6.28
C GLN A 12 38.75 36.20 -5.70
N ARG A 13 38.03 37.34 -5.59
CA ARG A 13 36.68 37.35 -5.04
C ARG A 13 35.70 36.55 -5.90
N ILE A 14 35.82 36.61 -7.22
CA ILE A 14 35.03 35.80 -8.16
C ILE A 14 35.33 34.31 -7.97
N ALA A 15 36.60 33.93 -7.84
CA ALA A 15 37.00 32.54 -7.61
C ALA A 15 36.47 31.98 -6.28
N GLU A 16 36.52 32.76 -5.20
CA GLU A 16 35.93 32.40 -3.90
C GLU A 16 34.42 32.20 -3.99
N LEU A 17 33.72 33.12 -4.66
CA LEU A 17 32.27 33.04 -4.85
C LEU A 17 31.86 31.82 -5.68
N ASN A 18 32.60 31.52 -6.75
CA ASN A 18 32.37 30.33 -7.58
C ASN A 18 32.60 29.05 -6.78
N THR A 19 33.66 28.99 -5.99
CA THR A 19 33.96 27.84 -5.12
C THR A 19 32.84 27.62 -4.10
N THR A 20 32.39 28.70 -3.44
CA THR A 20 31.28 28.66 -2.48
C THR A 20 29.96 28.24 -3.14
N ALA A 21 29.70 28.73 -4.36
CA ALA A 21 28.52 28.37 -5.13
C ALA A 21 28.51 26.89 -5.51
N GLU A 22 29.65 26.34 -5.95
CA GLU A 22 29.77 24.92 -6.29
C GLU A 22 29.63 24.03 -5.05
N GLN A 23 30.22 24.40 -3.91
CA GLN A 23 30.04 23.69 -2.65
C GLN A 23 28.56 23.64 -2.23
N LYS A 24 27.86 24.79 -2.23
CA LYS A 24 26.42 24.84 -1.92
C LYS A 24 25.58 24.03 -2.90
N LYS A 25 25.95 24.01 -4.19
CA LYS A 25 25.27 23.20 -5.20
C LYS A 25 25.41 21.71 -4.90
N GLN A 26 26.62 21.24 -4.55
CA GLN A 26 26.84 19.83 -4.20
C GLN A 26 26.10 19.45 -2.91
N GLU A 27 26.11 20.31 -1.90
CA GLU A 27 25.35 20.11 -0.65
C GLU A 27 23.85 19.96 -0.94
N LEU A 28 23.26 20.89 -1.71
CA LEU A 28 21.84 20.83 -2.06
C LEU A 28 21.49 19.59 -2.88
N LYS A 29 22.39 19.15 -3.76
CA LYS A 29 22.21 17.91 -4.53
C LYS A 29 22.19 16.68 -3.61
N GLY A 30 23.10 16.63 -2.63
CA GLY A 30 23.13 15.55 -1.63
C GLY A 30 21.87 15.52 -0.77
N LEU A 31 21.41 16.68 -0.29
CA LEU A 31 20.17 16.78 0.49
C LEU A 31 18.94 16.35 -0.32
N LEU A 32 18.84 16.78 -1.58
CA LEU A 32 17.75 16.38 -2.46
C LEU A 32 17.75 14.87 -2.71
N ALA A 33 18.93 14.27 -2.96
CA ALA A 33 19.05 12.82 -3.14
C ALA A 33 18.55 12.07 -1.89
N GLN A 34 18.92 12.53 -0.69
CA GLN A 34 18.47 11.92 0.56
C GLN A 34 16.95 12.03 0.75
N ASP A 35 16.34 13.16 0.37
CA ASP A 35 14.89 13.33 0.48
C ASP A 35 14.14 12.49 -0.56
N ILE A 36 14.71 12.27 -1.76
CA ILE A 36 14.19 11.34 -2.76
C ILE A 36 14.21 9.90 -2.22
N GLU A 37 15.34 9.43 -1.67
CA GLU A 37 15.46 8.08 -1.12
C GLU A 37 14.43 7.81 -0.01
N LYS A 38 14.22 8.78 0.89
CA LYS A 38 13.18 8.67 1.92
C LYS A 38 11.79 8.57 1.30
N SER A 39 11.50 9.34 0.26
CA SER A 39 10.22 9.30 -0.45
C SER A 39 10.01 7.95 -1.14
N GLU A 40 11.04 7.38 -1.75
CA GLU A 40 10.96 6.08 -2.42
C GLU A 40 10.72 4.94 -1.42
N SER A 41 11.42 4.97 -0.29
CA SER A 41 11.19 4.03 0.82
C SER A 41 9.75 4.12 1.34
N PHE A 42 9.22 5.32 1.47
CA PHE A 42 7.84 5.56 1.89
C PHE A 42 6.81 5.04 0.89
N LEU A 43 7.02 5.29 -0.42
CA LEU A 43 6.15 4.75 -1.48
C LEU A 43 6.15 3.22 -1.49
N THR A 44 7.33 2.60 -1.27
CA THR A 44 7.46 1.14 -1.16
C THR A 44 6.65 0.61 0.03
N LEU A 45 6.73 1.26 1.19
CA LEU A 45 5.95 0.91 2.37
C LEU A 45 4.44 0.98 2.09
N LEU A 46 3.96 2.05 1.45
CA LEU A 46 2.54 2.18 1.08
C LEU A 46 2.09 1.08 0.10
N LYS A 47 2.92 0.75 -0.90
CA LYS A 47 2.62 -0.30 -1.87
C LYS A 47 2.51 -1.67 -1.19
N ASN A 48 3.43 -1.98 -0.28
CA ASN A 48 3.41 -3.23 0.47
C ASN A 48 2.16 -3.34 1.37
N GLU A 49 1.77 -2.23 2.01
CA GLU A 49 0.54 -2.16 2.81
C GLU A 49 -0.71 -2.35 1.96
N GLN A 50 -0.75 -1.74 0.77
CA GLN A 50 -1.84 -1.93 -0.19
C GLN A 50 -1.96 -3.40 -0.62
N GLU A 51 -0.85 -4.04 -0.99
CA GLU A 51 -0.83 -5.44 -1.41
C GLU A 51 -1.29 -6.37 -0.28
N ARG A 52 -0.83 -6.13 0.95
CA ARG A 52 -1.28 -6.91 2.12
C ARG A 52 -2.78 -6.81 2.34
N LEU A 53 -3.35 -5.60 2.31
CA LEU A 53 -4.79 -5.40 2.48
C LEU A 53 -5.60 -6.02 1.34
N GLN A 54 -5.10 -5.97 0.11
CA GLN A 54 -5.72 -6.64 -1.04
C GLN A 54 -5.76 -8.16 -0.88
N ASN A 55 -4.65 -8.77 -0.43
CA ASN A 55 -4.59 -10.20 -0.18
C ASN A 55 -5.57 -10.62 0.93
N GLN A 56 -5.69 -9.81 1.99
CA GLN A 56 -6.67 -10.07 3.06
C GLN A 56 -8.12 -9.98 2.57
N LEU A 57 -8.43 -9.03 1.67
CA LEU A 57 -9.76 -8.92 1.06
C LEU A 57 -10.09 -10.13 0.18
N ALA A 58 -9.12 -10.64 -0.60
CA ALA A 58 -9.32 -11.85 -1.39
C ALA A 58 -9.69 -13.05 -0.50
N GLN A 59 -8.94 -13.26 0.60
CA GLN A 59 -9.23 -14.35 1.55
C GLN A 59 -10.62 -14.23 2.21
N ILE A 60 -11.05 -12.99 2.52
CA ILE A 60 -12.40 -12.75 3.07
C ILE A 60 -13.46 -13.07 2.04
N ASN A 61 -13.27 -12.67 0.78
CA ASN A 61 -14.21 -12.99 -0.29
C ASN A 61 -14.31 -14.50 -0.50
N ASP A 62 -13.19 -15.23 -0.52
CA ASP A 62 -13.18 -16.69 -0.62
C ASP A 62 -13.96 -17.34 0.54
N THR A 63 -13.75 -16.83 1.77
CA THR A 63 -14.50 -17.27 2.96
C THR A 63 -16.00 -16.98 2.81
N MET A 64 -16.39 -15.80 2.33
CA MET A 64 -17.80 -15.47 2.11
C MET A 64 -18.43 -16.37 1.05
N THR A 65 -17.77 -16.57 -0.10
CA THR A 65 -18.25 -17.47 -1.15
C THR A 65 -18.42 -18.90 -0.65
N MET A 66 -17.50 -19.39 0.18
CA MET A 66 -17.59 -20.71 0.81
C MET A 66 -18.75 -20.82 1.81
N LEU A 67 -19.03 -19.75 2.57
CA LEU A 67 -20.19 -19.70 3.48
C LEU A 67 -21.53 -19.64 2.74
N GLU A 68 -21.57 -19.01 1.56
CA GLU A 68 -22.75 -18.93 0.70
C GLU A 68 -23.08 -20.26 0.00
N GLN A 69 -22.10 -21.16 -0.17
CA GLN A 69 -22.37 -22.47 -0.78
C GLN A 69 -23.37 -23.27 0.06
N PRO A 70 -24.31 -24.01 -0.54
CA PRO A 70 -25.19 -24.91 0.22
C PRO A 70 -24.39 -26.02 0.89
N LEU A 71 -24.98 -26.65 1.91
CA LEU A 71 -24.43 -27.89 2.47
C LEU A 71 -24.54 -29.01 1.43
N VAL A 72 -23.54 -29.88 1.40
CA VAL A 72 -23.44 -30.95 0.41
C VAL A 72 -23.80 -32.28 1.08
N PHE A 73 -24.78 -32.98 0.53
CA PHE A 73 -25.24 -34.28 1.04
C PHE A 73 -25.36 -35.33 -0.07
N HIS A 74 -24.75 -35.10 -1.23
CA HIS A 74 -24.93 -35.94 -2.42
C HIS A 74 -24.57 -37.39 -2.16
N ASP A 75 -23.43 -37.66 -1.52
CA ASP A 75 -22.98 -39.02 -1.21
C ASP A 75 -23.97 -39.75 -0.28
N ILE A 76 -24.54 -39.06 0.70
CA ILE A 76 -25.55 -39.63 1.61
C ILE A 76 -26.86 -39.93 0.88
N LEU A 77 -27.24 -39.07 -0.06
CA LEU A 77 -28.43 -39.28 -0.90
C LEU A 77 -28.23 -40.45 -1.87
N GLU A 78 -27.05 -40.58 -2.48
CA GLU A 78 -26.72 -41.69 -3.38
C GLU A 78 -26.71 -43.03 -2.62
N GLU A 79 -26.08 -43.08 -1.44
CA GLU A 79 -26.11 -44.27 -0.57
C GLU A 79 -27.54 -44.64 -0.15
N PHE A 80 -28.38 -43.65 0.12
CA PHE A 80 -29.79 -43.87 0.43
C PHE A 80 -30.56 -44.48 -0.75
N GLU A 81 -30.40 -43.91 -1.94
CA GLU A 81 -31.03 -44.41 -3.16
C GLU A 81 -30.60 -45.85 -3.46
N GLN A 82 -29.31 -46.16 -3.33
CA GLN A 82 -28.78 -47.52 -3.49
C GLN A 82 -29.37 -48.47 -2.44
N SER A 83 -29.45 -48.05 -1.18
CA SER A 83 -30.01 -48.85 -0.10
C SER A 83 -31.48 -49.21 -0.36
N LEU A 84 -32.27 -48.29 -0.93
CA LEU A 84 -33.68 -48.56 -1.28
C LEU A 84 -33.86 -49.63 -2.36
N THR A 85 -32.83 -49.93 -3.15
CA THR A 85 -32.90 -50.93 -4.23
C THR A 85 -32.56 -52.36 -3.78
N GLN A 86 -32.19 -52.56 -2.51
CA GLN A 86 -31.83 -53.88 -1.98
C GLN A 86 -33.08 -54.67 -1.55
N ASP A 87 -33.06 -55.99 -1.76
CA ASP A 87 -34.11 -56.89 -1.29
C ASP A 87 -34.07 -57.03 0.25
N ASN A 88 -35.23 -56.88 0.91
CA ASN A 88 -35.44 -56.98 2.37
C ASN A 88 -34.84 -55.85 3.24
N VAL A 89 -34.83 -54.61 2.76
CA VAL A 89 -34.41 -53.45 3.56
C VAL A 89 -35.39 -53.18 4.71
N ASP A 90 -34.88 -53.07 5.94
CA ASP A 90 -35.63 -52.50 7.06
C ASP A 90 -35.69 -50.98 6.91
N LEU A 91 -36.86 -50.47 6.50
CA LEU A 91 -37.08 -49.05 6.28
C LEU A 91 -36.95 -48.21 7.57
N ASN A 92 -37.20 -48.78 8.75
CA ASN A 92 -37.04 -48.05 10.01
C ASN A 92 -35.55 -47.89 10.35
N GLU A 93 -34.77 -48.96 10.20
CA GLU A 93 -33.31 -48.91 10.43
C GLU A 93 -32.62 -47.99 9.42
N LEU A 94 -33.01 -48.07 8.13
CA LEU A 94 -32.48 -47.19 7.09
C LEU A 94 -32.79 -45.72 7.38
N ASN A 95 -34.02 -45.39 7.77
CA ASN A 95 -34.41 -44.02 8.09
C ASN A 95 -33.63 -43.46 9.29
N GLN A 96 -33.45 -44.25 10.36
CA GLN A 96 -32.64 -43.85 11.51
C GLN A 96 -31.17 -43.62 11.12
N THR A 97 -30.61 -44.51 10.30
CA THR A 97 -29.22 -44.41 9.84
C THR A 97 -28.98 -43.16 9.01
N ILE A 98 -29.87 -42.86 8.05
CA ILE A 98 -29.76 -41.66 7.21
C ILE A 98 -29.95 -40.39 8.02
N GLN A 99 -30.91 -40.34 8.95
CA GLN A 99 -31.08 -39.18 9.83
C GLN A 99 -29.82 -38.89 10.64
N HIS A 100 -29.20 -39.93 11.21
CA HIS A 100 -27.94 -39.78 11.95
C HIS A 100 -26.82 -39.26 11.04
N ARG A 101 -26.63 -39.86 9.85
CA ARG A 101 -25.59 -39.44 8.90
C ARG A 101 -25.78 -38.01 8.42
N LEU A 102 -27.01 -37.60 8.11
CA LEU A 102 -27.32 -36.22 7.72
C LEU A 102 -26.99 -35.24 8.85
N GLN A 103 -27.36 -35.58 10.09
CA GLN A 103 -27.09 -34.74 11.24
C GLN A 103 -25.58 -34.63 11.53
N GLU A 104 -24.85 -35.73 11.44
CA GLU A 104 -23.40 -35.77 11.62
C GLU A 104 -22.68 -34.96 10.54
N SER A 105 -23.03 -35.16 9.26
CA SER A 105 -22.46 -34.42 8.13
C SER A 105 -22.77 -32.92 8.19
N MET A 106 -24.01 -32.56 8.54
CA MET A 106 -24.40 -31.16 8.76
C MET A 106 -23.54 -30.51 9.86
N ASN A 107 -23.40 -31.19 11.00
CA ASN A 107 -22.60 -30.68 12.12
C ASN A 107 -21.12 -30.53 11.75
N GLN A 108 -20.56 -31.50 11.03
CA GLN A 108 -19.17 -31.45 10.57
C GLN A 108 -18.95 -30.25 9.65
N GLN A 109 -19.75 -30.12 8.58
CA GLN A 109 -19.63 -29.02 7.63
C GLN A 109 -19.81 -27.66 8.31
N MET A 110 -20.78 -27.54 9.24
CA MET A 110 -20.99 -26.30 9.99
C MET A 110 -19.81 -25.96 10.90
N ASN A 111 -19.20 -26.95 11.55
CA ASN A 111 -18.03 -26.74 12.41
C ASN A 111 -16.80 -26.34 11.59
N GLU A 112 -16.57 -26.97 10.43
CA GLU A 112 -15.49 -26.61 9.51
C GLU A 112 -15.63 -25.17 9.02
N ARG A 113 -16.84 -24.79 8.55
CA ARG A 113 -17.16 -23.42 8.14
C ARG A 113 -16.95 -22.41 9.26
N LYS A 114 -17.40 -22.74 10.49
CA LYS A 114 -17.19 -21.89 11.67
C LYS A 114 -15.71 -21.73 12.00
N ALA A 115 -14.93 -22.80 11.94
CA ALA A 115 -13.49 -22.76 12.20
C ALA A 115 -12.77 -21.87 11.17
N GLN A 116 -13.11 -22.00 9.89
CA GLN A 116 -12.57 -21.15 8.83
C GLN A 116 -12.95 -19.68 9.03
N LEU A 117 -14.21 -19.38 9.34
CA LEU A 117 -14.66 -18.02 9.65
C LEU A 117 -13.88 -17.38 10.80
N LEU A 118 -13.70 -18.11 11.92
CA LEU A 118 -12.96 -17.61 13.07
C LEU A 118 -11.49 -17.35 12.74
N SER A 119 -10.87 -18.24 11.96
CA SER A 119 -9.49 -18.08 11.51
C SER A 119 -9.33 -16.83 10.62
N THR A 120 -10.19 -16.67 9.61
CA THR A 120 -10.18 -15.50 8.73
C THR A 120 -10.43 -14.20 9.51
N GLN A 121 -11.35 -14.22 10.48
CA GLN A 121 -11.63 -13.07 11.34
C GLN A 121 -10.41 -12.67 12.17
N GLN A 122 -9.72 -13.64 12.78
CA GLN A 122 -8.52 -13.37 13.57
C GLN A 122 -7.40 -12.78 12.70
N ALA A 123 -7.16 -13.38 11.52
CA ALA A 123 -6.17 -12.87 10.56
C ALA A 123 -6.48 -11.43 10.10
N LEU A 124 -7.76 -11.11 9.87
CA LEU A 124 -8.18 -9.75 9.54
C LEU A 124 -7.87 -8.76 10.67
N VAL A 125 -8.18 -9.10 11.92
CA VAL A 125 -7.90 -8.22 13.07
C VAL A 125 -6.41 -7.95 13.21
N GLU A 126 -5.57 -8.98 13.09
CA GLU A 126 -4.11 -8.86 13.16
C GLU A 126 -3.56 -8.00 12.01
N THR A 127 -4.04 -8.23 10.79
CA THR A 127 -3.67 -7.45 9.61
C THR A 127 -4.08 -5.98 9.74
N LEU A 128 -5.29 -5.70 10.21
CA LEU A 128 -5.77 -4.33 10.42
C LEU A 128 -4.96 -3.62 11.51
N SER A 129 -4.67 -4.28 12.63
CA SER A 129 -3.86 -3.71 13.71
C SER A 129 -2.45 -3.35 13.21
N THR A 130 -1.83 -4.26 12.47
CA THR A 130 -0.49 -4.04 11.90
C THR A 130 -0.50 -2.92 10.87
N SER A 131 -1.54 -2.86 10.03
CA SER A 131 -1.70 -1.82 9.01
C SER A 131 -1.94 -0.46 9.66
N GLN A 132 -2.77 -0.40 10.71
CA GLN A 132 -3.00 0.80 11.47
C GLN A 132 -1.72 1.30 12.15
N ASN A 133 -0.90 0.43 12.73
CA ASN A 133 0.38 0.81 13.33
C ASN A 133 1.37 1.35 12.31
N THR A 134 1.41 0.74 11.13
CA THR A 134 2.28 1.16 10.02
C THR A 134 1.81 2.48 9.44
N LEU A 135 0.52 2.59 9.10
CA LEU A 135 -0.07 3.77 8.50
C LEU A 135 -0.25 4.93 9.49
N SER A 136 -0.47 4.74 10.79
CA SER A 136 -0.59 5.87 11.74
C SER A 136 0.70 6.67 11.91
N ARG A 137 1.86 6.05 11.67
CA ARG A 137 3.17 6.73 11.64
C ARG A 137 3.41 7.49 10.33
N THR A 138 2.67 7.14 9.29
CA THR A 138 2.88 7.52 7.89
C THR A 138 2.46 8.98 7.59
N PRO A 139 1.31 9.51 8.07
CA PRO A 139 0.95 10.93 7.95
C PRO A 139 1.93 11.87 8.67
N LYS A 140 2.45 11.48 9.84
CA LYS A 140 3.45 12.28 10.56
C LYS A 140 4.77 12.34 9.78
N LEU A 141 5.20 11.21 9.23
CA LEU A 141 6.39 11.15 8.36
C LEU A 141 6.20 11.97 7.09
N TRP A 142 5.04 11.89 6.44
CA TRP A 142 4.74 12.69 5.24
C TRP A 142 4.68 14.19 5.54
N GLN A 143 4.02 14.59 6.63
CA GLN A 143 3.99 15.99 7.06
C GLN A 143 5.39 16.51 7.38
N GLN A 144 6.22 15.73 8.06
CA GLN A 144 7.62 16.10 8.34
C GLN A 144 8.45 16.21 7.06
N LEU A 145 8.32 15.25 6.15
CA LEU A 145 9.06 15.26 4.88
C LEU A 145 8.62 16.46 4.02
N ASN A 146 7.32 16.70 3.90
CA ASN A 146 6.77 17.82 3.14
C ASN A 146 7.15 19.17 3.77
N ALA A 147 7.12 19.29 5.10
CA ALA A 147 7.58 20.49 5.79
C ALA A 147 9.09 20.73 5.59
N GLN A 148 9.92 19.68 5.63
CA GLN A 148 11.35 19.77 5.35
C GLN A 148 11.62 20.19 3.91
N LEU A 149 10.91 19.60 2.94
CA LEU A 149 10.99 19.96 1.53
C LEU A 149 10.56 21.42 1.29
N GLN A 150 9.43 21.85 1.86
CA GLN A 150 8.96 23.22 1.76
C GLN A 150 9.92 24.22 2.43
N ALA A 151 10.41 23.95 3.64
CA ALA A 151 11.34 24.83 4.33
C ALA A 151 12.69 24.97 3.60
N ARG A 152 13.17 23.90 2.96
CA ARG A 152 14.50 23.89 2.31
C ARG A 152 14.48 24.36 0.86
N PHE A 153 13.40 24.06 0.14
CA PHE A 153 13.31 24.29 -1.29
C PHE A 153 12.15 25.21 -1.71
N GLY A 154 11.18 25.50 -0.82
CA GLY A 154 9.99 26.29 -1.14
C GLY A 154 10.31 27.66 -1.75
N ASP A 155 11.11 28.47 -1.07
CA ASP A 155 11.52 29.79 -1.57
C ASP A 155 12.31 29.73 -2.88
N LYS A 156 13.13 28.69 -3.06
CA LYS A 156 13.95 28.51 -4.27
C LYS A 156 13.09 28.08 -5.46
N ILE A 157 12.14 27.17 -5.24
CA ILE A 157 11.16 26.74 -6.25
C ILE A 157 10.27 27.92 -6.64
N GLN A 158 9.82 28.72 -5.68
CA GLN A 158 8.97 29.88 -5.92
C GLN A 158 9.72 30.98 -6.70
N LYS A 159 10.97 31.27 -6.34
CA LYS A 159 11.83 32.19 -7.12
C LYS A 159 12.14 31.68 -8.52
N ALA A 160 12.37 30.38 -8.69
CA ALA A 160 12.56 29.77 -10.01
C ALA A 160 11.31 29.90 -10.87
N LYS A 161 10.12 29.65 -10.31
CA LYS A 161 8.83 29.85 -10.99
C LYS A 161 8.62 31.30 -11.42
N MET A 162 8.90 32.28 -10.56
CA MET A 162 8.78 33.70 -10.91
C MET A 162 9.73 34.10 -12.05
N LYS A 163 11.00 33.66 -11.99
CA LYS A 163 11.95 33.91 -13.09
C LYS A 163 11.53 33.26 -14.41
N LEU A 164 10.96 32.05 -14.35
CA LEU A 164 10.46 31.37 -15.55
C LEU A 164 9.25 32.09 -16.13
N ALA A 165 8.36 32.60 -15.29
CA ALA A 165 7.21 33.42 -15.70
C ALA A 165 7.66 34.72 -16.38
N GLU A 166 8.61 35.45 -15.78
CA GLU A 166 9.20 36.67 -16.37
C GLU A 166 9.87 36.38 -17.73
N GLN A 167 10.58 35.26 -17.85
CA GLN A 167 11.20 34.85 -19.12
C GLN A 167 10.18 34.48 -20.19
N LEU A 168 9.10 33.78 -19.83
CA LEU A 168 8.01 33.46 -20.74
C LEU A 168 7.26 34.72 -21.20
N GLU A 169 7.02 35.66 -20.29
CA GLU A 169 6.37 36.94 -20.59
C GLU A 169 7.24 37.82 -21.50
N SER A 170 8.55 37.84 -21.26
CA SER A 170 9.52 38.51 -22.15
C SER A 170 9.57 37.86 -23.54
N CYS A 171 9.53 36.52 -23.63
CA CYS A 171 9.49 35.82 -24.92
C CYS A 171 8.18 36.07 -25.67
N ALA A 172 7.04 36.09 -24.97
CA ALA A 172 5.74 36.41 -25.55
C ALA A 172 5.68 37.86 -26.06
N GLY A 173 6.30 38.81 -25.35
CA GLY A 173 6.44 40.20 -25.79
C GLY A 173 7.29 40.35 -27.06
N LYS A 174 8.36 39.56 -27.18
CA LYS A 174 9.22 39.54 -28.38
C LYS A 174 8.60 38.85 -29.59
N LEU A 175 7.62 37.97 -29.39
CA LEU A 175 6.86 37.31 -30.47
C LEU A 175 5.69 38.16 -30.98
N LYS A 176 5.27 39.19 -30.23
CA LYS A 176 4.21 40.14 -30.61
C LYS A 176 4.76 41.44 -31.23
N ALA A 177 6.06 41.72 -31.09
CA ALA A 177 6.76 42.85 -31.69
C ALA A 177 7.37 42.46 -33.04
#